data_AF-A0A9D7A8G2-F1
#
_entry.id   AF-A0A9D7A8G2-F1
#
_cell.length_a   1.000
_cell.length_b   1.000
_cell.length_c   1.000
_cell.angle_alpha   90.00
_cell.angle_beta   90.00
_cell.angle_gamma   90.00
#
_symmetry.space_group_name_H-M   'P 1'
#
loop_
_entity.id
_entity.type
_entity.pdbx_description
1 polymer ?
#
loop_
_entity_poly.entity_id
_entity_poly.type
_entity_poly.pdbx_seq_one_letter_code
_entity_poly.pdbx_strand_id
1 'polypeptide(L)'
;MSAGKTFGGWRGAVRAVFVAAWVAAAGAAAAQSSNTTFTTSTSRTETFTDTQQAVREDTFSTRLLAVLDGSTTVYDMTFSAAFSDPLVQAAVLAAQGALTAAGAPDAVSFSGPTLTSTSTVVTGTSSVTQITSTTETETATLEHQIGPGSVLIGDRGLCAAFDPATGPTGCPGGTLFTVLAGTENFNANVHIAAEIFRTVTTTSTFLTTAVYTLFGVRQGGGGTVPEPSALALVLGALLAVAAAGRARRSRHFRRSAAPLPM
;
A
#
# COMPACT_ATOMS: atom_id res chain seq x y z
N MET A 1 -2.92 9.77 -133.20
CA MET A 1 -1.70 10.32 -132.56
C MET A 1 -0.74 9.15 -132.37
N SER A 2 0.17 8.95 -133.35
CA SER A 2 1.61 9.26 -133.22
C SER A 2 2.30 8.31 -132.23
N ALA A 3 2.84 7.17 -132.66
CA ALA A 3 4.16 6.96 -133.29
C ALA A 3 5.32 6.79 -132.28
N GLY A 4 6.18 5.78 -132.54
CA GLY A 4 7.58 5.71 -132.05
C GLY A 4 7.89 4.49 -131.16
N LYS A 5 8.46 3.39 -131.68
CA LYS A 5 9.92 3.07 -131.83
C LYS A 5 10.57 2.63 -130.50
N THR A 6 10.76 1.33 -130.20
CA THR A 6 11.80 0.33 -130.63
C THR A 6 13.22 0.51 -130.05
N PHE A 7 13.84 -0.65 -129.76
CA PHE A 7 15.24 -0.99 -129.40
C PHE A 7 15.64 -0.84 -127.92
N GLY A 8 16.31 -1.80 -127.27
CA GLY A 8 16.90 -3.08 -127.68
C GLY A 8 17.89 -3.55 -126.60
N GLY A 9 18.31 -4.82 -126.64
CA GLY A 9 19.55 -5.25 -125.98
C GLY A 9 19.40 -6.17 -124.76
N TRP A 10 19.38 -7.46 -125.03
CA TRP A 10 19.52 -8.57 -124.09
C TRP A 10 21.01 -8.88 -123.84
N ARG A 11 21.33 -9.37 -122.64
CA ARG A 11 22.49 -10.19 -122.19
C ARG A 11 23.58 -9.50 -121.34
N GLY A 12 23.77 -10.05 -120.13
CA GLY A 12 24.98 -9.90 -119.32
C GLY A 12 24.73 -10.17 -117.84
N ALA A 13 24.81 -11.43 -117.40
CA ALA A 13 24.74 -11.82 -116.00
C ALA A 13 26.06 -11.53 -115.27
N VAL A 14 26.03 -10.86 -114.12
CA VAL A 14 27.02 -10.99 -113.04
C VAL A 14 26.30 -10.84 -111.70
N ARG A 15 26.41 -11.86 -110.84
CA ARG A 15 25.96 -11.83 -109.44
C ARG A 15 26.91 -10.93 -108.64
N ALA A 16 26.36 -10.01 -107.84
CA ALA A 16 27.08 -9.39 -106.72
C ALA A 16 26.13 -9.23 -105.53
N VAL A 17 26.45 -9.94 -104.45
CA VAL A 17 25.88 -9.80 -103.11
C VAL A 17 26.46 -8.52 -102.51
N PHE A 18 25.63 -7.59 -102.04
CA PHE A 18 26.03 -6.66 -100.98
C PHE A 18 24.87 -6.40 -100.02
N VAL A 19 25.23 -6.56 -98.74
CA VAL A 19 24.42 -6.64 -97.54
C VAL A 19 23.93 -5.24 -97.13
N ALA A 20 22.68 -5.14 -96.72
CA ALA A 20 22.10 -3.94 -96.11
C ALA A 20 22.70 -3.70 -94.72
N ALA A 21 23.33 -2.55 -94.51
CA ALA A 21 23.78 -2.09 -93.20
C ALA A 21 22.81 -1.02 -92.67
N TRP A 22 21.89 -1.44 -91.81
CA TRP A 22 21.23 -0.54 -90.86
C TRP A 22 22.09 -0.49 -89.60
N VAL A 23 22.75 0.64 -89.35
CA VAL A 23 23.45 0.89 -88.08
C VAL A 23 22.38 1.28 -87.05
N ALA A 24 21.88 0.28 -86.32
CA ALA A 24 21.20 0.53 -85.06
C ALA A 24 22.27 0.94 -84.03
N ALA A 25 22.26 2.21 -83.64
CA ALA A 25 22.95 2.67 -82.44
C ALA A 25 22.24 2.09 -81.20
N ALA A 26 22.46 0.80 -80.94
CA ALA A 26 22.22 0.23 -79.63
C ALA A 26 23.30 0.78 -78.71
N GLY A 27 23.00 1.87 -78.00
CA GLY A 27 23.75 2.20 -76.80
C GLY A 27 23.73 0.96 -75.93
N ALA A 28 24.91 0.40 -75.65
CA ALA A 28 25.04 -0.68 -74.69
C ALA A 28 24.54 -0.14 -73.35
N ALA A 29 23.28 -0.40 -73.01
CA ALA A 29 22.88 -0.49 -71.62
C ALA A 29 23.70 -1.66 -71.07
N ALA A 30 24.89 -1.35 -70.53
CA ALA A 30 25.63 -2.31 -69.77
C ALA A 30 24.65 -2.83 -68.72
N ALA A 31 24.31 -4.11 -68.78
CA ALA A 31 23.63 -4.77 -67.69
C ALA A 31 24.59 -4.67 -66.49
N GLN A 32 24.42 -3.63 -65.68
CA GLN A 32 25.07 -3.57 -64.38
C GLN A 32 24.50 -4.75 -63.61
N SER A 33 25.35 -5.75 -63.34
CA SER A 33 25.04 -6.76 -62.34
C SER A 33 24.89 -6.02 -61.02
N SER A 34 23.66 -5.66 -60.69
CA SER A 34 23.33 -5.12 -59.38
C SER A 34 23.46 -6.29 -58.42
N ASN A 35 24.44 -6.22 -57.53
CA ASN A 35 24.62 -7.25 -56.51
C ASN A 35 23.58 -6.98 -55.41
N THR A 36 22.66 -7.91 -55.19
CA THR A 36 21.65 -7.83 -54.13
C THR A 36 22.13 -8.65 -52.94
N THR A 37 22.29 -8.00 -51.79
CA THR A 37 22.64 -8.67 -50.53
C THR A 37 21.41 -8.75 -49.62
N PHE A 38 21.33 -9.83 -48.85
CA PHE A 38 20.31 -10.01 -47.82
C PHE A 38 20.99 -10.12 -46.46
N THR A 39 20.57 -9.27 -45.53
CA THR A 39 21.04 -9.28 -44.15
C THR A 39 19.88 -9.49 -43.20
N THR A 40 20.18 -9.94 -41.99
CA THR A 40 19.19 -10.09 -40.93
C THR A 40 19.60 -9.25 -39.72
N SER A 41 18.61 -8.77 -38.99
CA SER A 41 18.81 -8.06 -37.75
C SER A 41 17.71 -8.36 -36.74
N THR A 42 18.04 -8.16 -35.47
CA THR A 42 17.11 -8.23 -34.35
C THR A 42 17.16 -6.92 -33.58
N SER A 43 16.01 -6.45 -33.13
CA SER A 43 15.89 -5.22 -32.33
C SER A 43 14.85 -5.42 -31.24
N ARG A 44 14.99 -4.69 -30.12
CA ARG A 44 14.07 -4.81 -28.98
C ARG A 44 13.70 -3.45 -28.40
N THR A 45 12.46 -3.29 -27.94
CA THR A 45 12.03 -2.17 -27.10
C THR A 45 11.31 -2.69 -25.88
N GLU A 46 11.46 -2.02 -24.74
CA GLU A 46 10.78 -2.35 -23.49
C GLU A 46 9.92 -1.18 -23.04
N THR A 47 8.66 -1.44 -22.72
CA THR A 47 7.74 -0.47 -22.13
C THR A 47 7.29 -0.98 -20.77
N PHE A 48 7.33 -0.13 -19.75
CA PHE A 48 6.88 -0.45 -18.40
C PHE A 48 5.50 0.16 -18.15
N THR A 49 4.55 -0.69 -17.76
CA THR A 49 3.19 -0.27 -17.38
C THR A 49 2.98 -0.59 -15.90
N ASP A 50 2.80 0.45 -15.08
CA ASP A 50 2.68 0.33 -13.63
C ASP A 50 1.22 0.45 -13.17
N THR A 51 0.77 -0.51 -12.38
CA THR A 51 -0.48 -0.42 -11.61
C THR A 51 -0.17 -0.15 -10.15
N GLN A 52 -0.98 0.68 -9.49
CA GLN A 52 -0.78 1.06 -8.11
C GLN A 52 -1.74 0.27 -7.22
N GLN A 53 -1.21 -0.36 -6.17
CA GLN A 53 -2.00 -1.04 -5.15
C GLN A 53 -1.68 -0.44 -3.78
N ALA A 54 -2.72 0.01 -3.07
CA ALA A 54 -2.59 0.50 -1.71
C ALA A 54 -3.01 -0.58 -0.71
N VAL A 55 -2.13 -0.89 0.25
CA VAL A 55 -2.38 -1.80 1.35
C VAL A 55 -2.25 -1.03 2.66
N ARG A 56 -3.19 -1.29 3.57
CA ARG A 56 -3.19 -0.74 4.91
C ARG A 56 -2.87 -1.84 5.91
N GLU A 57 -1.90 -1.58 6.77
CA GLU A 57 -1.55 -2.43 7.90
C GLU A 57 -1.83 -1.64 9.19
N ASP A 58 -2.57 -2.23 10.12
CA ASP A 58 -2.93 -1.59 11.38
C ASP A 58 -2.23 -2.29 12.56
N THR A 59 -1.50 -1.51 13.33
CA THR A 59 -0.87 -1.90 14.58
C THR A 59 -1.48 -1.14 15.74
N PHE A 60 -1.42 -1.71 16.94
CA PHE A 60 -2.09 -1.17 18.11
C PHE A 60 -1.14 -1.03 19.29
N SER A 61 -1.31 0.03 20.06
CA SER A 61 -0.67 0.23 21.35
C SER A 61 -1.72 0.68 22.36
N THR A 62 -2.01 -0.15 23.36
CA THR A 62 -2.99 0.14 24.40
C THR A 62 -2.29 0.38 25.72
N ARG A 63 -2.46 1.55 26.32
CA ARG A 63 -2.02 1.86 27.68
C ARG A 63 -3.20 1.74 28.63
N LEU A 64 -3.05 0.94 29.68
CA LEU A 64 -4.06 0.74 30.71
C LEU A 64 -3.57 1.37 32.02
N LEU A 65 -4.37 2.30 32.54
CA LEU A 65 -4.12 3.03 33.77
C LEU A 65 -5.19 2.68 34.80
N ALA A 66 -4.81 2.47 36.06
CA ALA A 66 -5.74 2.38 37.17
C ALA A 66 -5.41 3.40 38.25
N VAL A 67 -6.39 4.23 38.62
CA VAL A 67 -6.23 5.34 39.54
C VAL A 67 -7.19 5.19 40.71
N LEU A 68 -6.65 5.20 41.93
CA LEU A 68 -7.39 5.17 43.18
C LEU A 68 -7.64 6.61 43.68
N ASP A 69 -8.87 6.88 44.09
CA ASP A 69 -9.35 8.17 44.62
C ASP A 69 -9.01 9.38 43.72
N GLY A 70 -8.88 9.15 42.42
CA GLY A 70 -8.63 10.18 41.41
C GLY A 70 -7.20 10.73 41.32
N SER A 71 -6.28 10.34 42.22
CA SER A 71 -4.90 10.86 42.23
C SER A 71 -3.81 9.80 42.23
N THR A 72 -4.08 8.59 42.74
CA THR A 72 -3.03 7.60 42.98
C THR A 72 -3.05 6.52 41.90
N THR A 73 -2.12 6.56 40.96
CA THR A 73 -1.98 5.48 39.96
C THR A 73 -1.41 4.23 40.62
N VAL A 74 -2.18 3.14 40.62
CA VAL A 74 -1.79 1.84 41.17
C VAL A 74 -1.41 0.83 40.09
N TYR A 75 -1.72 1.14 38.84
CA TYR A 75 -1.44 0.30 37.68
C TYR A 75 -1.20 1.15 36.45
N ASP A 76 -0.11 0.89 35.73
CA ASP A 76 0.21 1.51 34.45
C ASP A 76 1.00 0.51 33.61
N MET A 77 0.37 -0.05 32.58
CA MET A 77 1.03 -0.96 31.64
C MET A 77 0.64 -0.63 30.21
N THR A 78 1.58 -0.82 29.29
CA THR A 78 1.37 -0.61 27.86
C THR A 78 1.52 -1.94 27.13
N PHE A 79 0.60 -2.21 26.20
CA PHE A 79 0.51 -3.44 25.43
C PHE A 79 0.56 -3.12 23.93
N SER A 80 1.32 -3.89 23.16
CA SER A 80 1.34 -3.83 21.69
C SER A 80 0.17 -4.62 21.08
N ALA A 81 -1.04 -4.37 21.56
CA ALA A 81 -2.26 -5.03 21.13
C ALA A 81 -3.46 -4.10 21.29
N ALA A 82 -4.57 -4.42 20.62
CA ALA A 82 -5.82 -3.71 20.77
C ALA A 82 -6.48 -4.01 22.13
N PHE A 83 -7.37 -3.14 22.59
CA PHE A 83 -8.07 -3.34 23.86
C PHE A 83 -8.88 -4.65 23.91
N SER A 84 -9.42 -5.11 22.78
CA SER A 84 -10.17 -6.37 22.67
C SER A 84 -9.29 -7.63 22.80
N ASP A 85 -7.96 -7.49 22.87
CA ASP A 85 -7.05 -8.61 22.99
C ASP A 85 -7.16 -9.29 24.37
N PRO A 86 -7.16 -10.63 24.47
CA PRO A 86 -7.25 -11.35 25.73
C PRO A 86 -6.18 -10.97 26.76
N LEU A 87 -4.97 -10.62 26.33
CA LEU A 87 -3.90 -10.18 27.24
C LEU A 87 -4.23 -8.82 27.88
N VAL A 88 -4.79 -7.89 27.10
CA VAL A 88 -5.23 -6.59 27.61
C VAL A 88 -6.46 -6.74 28.52
N GLN A 89 -7.37 -7.67 28.20
CA GLN A 89 -8.51 -7.97 29.08
C GLN A 89 -8.07 -8.61 30.41
N ALA A 90 -7.09 -9.51 30.39
CA ALA A 90 -6.50 -10.06 31.61
C ALA A 90 -5.81 -8.97 32.45
N ALA A 91 -5.17 -8.00 31.78
CA ALA A 91 -4.58 -6.84 32.44
C ALA A 91 -5.62 -5.94 33.14
N VAL A 92 -6.84 -5.81 32.61
CA VAL A 92 -7.95 -5.12 33.29
C VAL A 92 -8.31 -5.80 34.61
N LEU A 93 -8.38 -7.14 34.63
CA LEU A 93 -8.64 -7.89 35.86
C LEU A 93 -7.48 -7.73 36.87
N ALA A 94 -6.24 -7.73 36.40
CA ALA A 94 -5.07 -7.48 37.24
C ALA A 94 -5.08 -6.05 37.82
N ALA A 95 -5.48 -5.06 37.03
CA ALA A 95 -5.63 -3.68 37.47
C ALA A 95 -6.73 -3.50 38.52
N GLN A 96 -7.85 -4.23 38.39
CA GLN A 96 -8.90 -4.29 39.42
C GLN A 96 -8.36 -4.91 40.73
N GLY A 97 -7.57 -5.98 40.64
CA GLY A 97 -6.90 -6.59 41.79
C GLY A 97 -5.88 -5.66 42.46
N ALA A 98 -5.16 -4.85 41.69
CA ALA A 98 -4.24 -3.84 42.24
C ALA A 98 -4.99 -2.73 42.98
N LEU A 99 -6.13 -2.28 42.44
CA LEU A 99 -7.00 -1.30 43.08
C LEU A 99 -7.63 -1.84 44.39
N THR A 100 -8.11 -3.09 44.42
CA THR A 100 -8.60 -3.68 45.69
C THR A 100 -7.50 -3.79 46.73
N ALA A 101 -6.30 -4.21 46.34
CA ALA A 101 -5.16 -4.32 47.25
C ALA A 101 -4.75 -2.95 47.82
N ALA A 102 -4.74 -1.91 47.00
CA ALA A 102 -4.39 -0.54 47.42
C ALA A 102 -5.50 0.17 48.21
N GLY A 103 -6.75 -0.28 48.08
CA GLY A 103 -7.91 0.27 48.77
C GLY A 103 -8.13 -0.25 50.20
N ALA A 104 -7.44 -1.32 50.60
CA ALA A 104 -7.68 -2.00 51.87
C ALA A 104 -7.48 -1.08 53.10
N PRO A 105 -8.33 -1.21 54.16
CA PRO A 105 -9.35 -2.26 54.37
C PRO A 105 -10.74 -1.98 53.76
N ASP A 106 -10.93 -0.84 53.12
CA ASP A 106 -12.25 -0.44 52.60
C ASP A 106 -12.60 -1.20 51.31
N ALA A 107 -13.91 -1.42 51.08
CA ALA A 107 -14.39 -1.95 49.81
C ALA A 107 -14.15 -0.91 48.70
N VAL A 108 -13.66 -1.33 47.53
CA VAL A 108 -13.40 -0.42 46.40
C VAL A 108 -14.50 -0.58 45.35
N SER A 109 -15.08 0.53 44.90
CA SER A 109 -15.97 0.56 43.73
C SER A 109 -15.18 0.88 42.47
N PHE A 110 -15.48 0.21 41.37
CA PHE A 110 -14.83 0.41 40.09
C PHE A 110 -15.71 1.23 39.13
N SER A 111 -15.09 2.14 38.39
CA SER A 111 -15.66 2.82 37.25
C SER A 111 -14.71 2.72 36.06
N GLY A 112 -15.22 2.32 34.90
CA GLY A 112 -14.42 2.02 33.70
C GLY A 112 -14.16 0.52 33.49
N PRO A 113 -13.29 0.14 32.54
CA PRO A 113 -12.33 0.99 31.82
C PRO A 113 -12.98 1.93 30.79
N THR A 114 -12.61 3.21 30.81
CA THR A 114 -13.05 4.21 29.83
C THR A 114 -11.91 4.61 28.91
N LEU A 115 -12.19 4.77 27.61
CA LEU A 115 -11.24 5.32 26.66
C LEU A 115 -11.06 6.82 26.91
N THR A 116 -9.85 7.23 27.28
CA THR A 116 -9.52 8.61 27.66
C THR A 116 -8.75 9.35 26.56
N SER A 117 -8.00 8.63 25.72
CA SER A 117 -7.35 9.19 24.55
C SER A 117 -7.20 8.14 23.46
N THR A 118 -7.34 8.55 22.20
CA THR A 118 -7.05 7.71 21.03
C THR A 118 -6.40 8.56 19.95
N SER A 119 -5.41 8.02 19.28
CA SER A 119 -4.72 8.67 18.16
C SER A 119 -4.30 7.61 17.15
N THR A 120 -4.41 7.94 15.87
CA THR A 120 -3.97 7.10 14.76
C THR A 120 -2.97 7.86 13.92
N VAL A 121 -1.78 7.30 13.74
CA VAL A 121 -0.69 7.94 12.98
C VAL A 121 -0.06 6.94 12.03
N VAL A 122 0.33 7.40 10.84
CA VAL A 122 1.16 6.59 9.93
C VAL A 122 2.55 6.51 10.53
N THR A 123 3.05 5.29 10.74
CA THR A 123 4.36 5.03 11.36
C THR A 123 5.36 4.46 10.35
N GLY A 124 4.88 3.89 9.25
CA GLY A 124 5.73 3.37 8.19
C GLY A 124 5.04 3.39 6.84
N THR A 125 5.84 3.57 5.79
CA THR A 125 5.42 3.41 4.40
C THR A 125 6.48 2.62 3.68
N SER A 126 6.10 1.53 3.02
CA SER A 126 6.99 0.74 2.18
C SER A 126 6.36 0.52 0.80
N SER A 127 7.19 0.45 -0.23
CA SER A 127 6.76 0.21 -1.60
C SER A 127 7.53 -0.96 -2.17
N VAL A 128 6.83 -1.95 -2.72
CA VAL A 128 7.42 -3.08 -3.42
C VAL A 128 6.90 -3.08 -4.85
N THR A 129 7.81 -3.12 -5.81
CA THR A 129 7.48 -3.24 -7.23
C THR A 129 7.73 -4.67 -7.66
N GLN A 130 6.71 -5.33 -8.21
CA GLN A 130 6.81 -6.69 -8.70
C GLN A 130 6.36 -6.76 -10.17
N ILE A 131 7.09 -7.52 -10.99
CA ILE A 131 6.66 -7.85 -12.35
C ILE A 131 5.53 -8.87 -12.26
N THR A 132 4.37 -8.53 -12.81
CA THR A 132 3.17 -9.37 -12.79
C THR A 132 3.06 -10.22 -14.05
N SER A 133 3.37 -9.62 -15.20
CA SER A 133 3.38 -10.30 -16.49
C SER A 133 4.27 -9.58 -17.48
N THR A 134 4.76 -10.33 -18.45
CA THR A 134 5.47 -9.80 -19.62
C THR A 134 4.76 -10.30 -20.86
N THR A 135 4.52 -9.41 -21.81
CA THR A 135 3.97 -9.77 -23.13
C THR A 135 4.94 -9.30 -24.18
N GLU A 136 5.28 -10.19 -25.11
CA GLU A 136 6.17 -9.86 -26.22
C GLU A 136 5.40 -9.97 -27.53
N THR A 137 5.57 -8.97 -28.40
CA THR A 137 5.02 -8.95 -29.75
C THR A 137 6.16 -8.82 -30.74
N GLU A 138 6.18 -9.70 -31.73
CA GLU A 138 7.18 -9.67 -32.79
C GLU A 138 6.64 -8.97 -34.04
N THR A 139 7.43 -8.10 -34.64
CA THR A 139 7.12 -7.43 -35.91
C THR A 139 8.30 -7.58 -36.85
N ALA A 140 8.06 -8.16 -38.03
CA ALA A 140 9.06 -8.23 -39.09
C ALA A 140 8.98 -6.98 -39.98
N THR A 141 10.12 -6.35 -40.23
CA THR A 141 10.27 -5.18 -41.10
C THR A 141 11.38 -5.43 -42.11
N LEU A 142 11.27 -4.82 -43.29
CA LEU A 142 12.27 -4.92 -44.36
C LEU A 142 12.82 -3.52 -44.64
N GLU A 143 14.12 -3.34 -44.39
CA GLU A 143 14.83 -2.10 -44.71
C GLU A 143 15.55 -2.30 -46.04
N HIS A 144 15.23 -1.48 -47.05
CA HIS A 144 15.88 -1.50 -48.35
C HIS A 144 16.84 -0.33 -48.47
N GLN A 145 18.13 -0.64 -48.66
CA GLN A 145 19.18 0.35 -48.84
C GLN A 145 19.81 0.19 -50.23
N ILE A 146 19.78 1.27 -51.01
CA ILE A 146 20.51 1.37 -52.28
C ILE A 146 21.82 2.13 -52.00
N GLY A 147 22.95 1.56 -52.40
CA GLY A 147 24.26 2.14 -52.13
C GLY A 147 24.56 3.40 -52.97
N PRO A 148 25.48 4.27 -52.53
CA PRO A 148 26.34 4.08 -51.36
C PRO A 148 25.63 4.43 -50.05
N GLY A 149 25.83 3.61 -49.01
CA GLY A 149 25.27 3.86 -47.68
C GLY A 149 25.64 2.77 -46.69
N SER A 150 25.08 2.85 -45.48
CA SER A 150 25.30 1.84 -44.45
C SER A 150 24.03 1.56 -43.67
N VAL A 151 23.83 0.30 -43.29
CA VAL A 151 22.71 -0.16 -42.46
C VAL A 151 23.24 -0.95 -41.27
N LEU A 152 22.57 -0.88 -40.12
CA LEU A 152 22.92 -1.72 -38.98
C LEU A 152 22.28 -3.10 -39.12
N ILE A 153 23.10 -4.14 -39.02
CA ILE A 153 22.68 -5.54 -39.12
C ILE A 153 23.01 -6.30 -37.82
N GLY A 154 22.51 -7.54 -37.71
CA GLY A 154 22.70 -8.37 -36.51
C GLY A 154 21.89 -7.88 -35.32
N ASP A 155 22.39 -8.13 -34.11
CA ASP A 155 21.69 -7.74 -32.87
C ASP A 155 21.89 -6.26 -32.55
N ARG A 156 20.83 -5.47 -32.75
CA ARG A 156 20.78 -4.03 -32.50
C ARG A 156 20.53 -3.71 -31.01
N GLY A 157 20.14 -4.70 -30.21
CA GLY A 157 19.89 -4.57 -28.77
C GLY A 157 18.62 -3.80 -28.42
N LEU A 158 18.63 -3.17 -27.24
CA LEU A 158 17.54 -2.34 -26.72
C LEU A 158 17.54 -0.96 -27.38
N CYS A 159 16.65 -0.78 -28.35
CA CYS A 159 16.44 0.46 -29.07
C CYS A 159 15.57 1.43 -28.26
N ALA A 160 15.74 2.73 -28.51
CA ALA A 160 14.99 3.78 -27.82
C ALA A 160 13.52 3.83 -28.26
N ALA A 161 13.25 3.57 -29.53
CA ALA A 161 11.90 3.52 -30.08
C ALA A 161 11.81 2.60 -31.29
N PHE A 162 10.59 2.20 -31.62
CA PHE A 162 10.25 1.49 -32.84
C PHE A 162 9.03 2.13 -33.50
N ASP A 163 9.15 2.40 -34.80
CA ASP A 163 8.06 2.87 -35.64
C ASP A 163 7.93 1.91 -36.85
N PRO A 164 6.74 1.39 -37.18
CA PRO A 164 6.58 0.44 -38.28
C PRO A 164 6.96 0.97 -39.66
N ALA A 165 6.91 2.30 -39.87
CA ALA A 165 7.24 2.95 -41.14
C ALA A 165 8.72 3.27 -41.26
N THR A 166 9.40 3.64 -40.16
CA THR A 166 10.83 4.00 -40.20
C THR A 166 11.78 2.95 -39.61
N GLY A 167 11.25 1.92 -38.95
CA GLY A 167 12.03 0.91 -38.23
C GLY A 167 12.49 1.36 -36.84
N PRO A 168 13.33 0.54 -36.17
CA PRO A 168 13.85 0.84 -34.84
C PRO A 168 14.92 1.95 -34.87
N THR A 169 14.88 2.85 -33.89
CA THR A 169 15.78 4.01 -33.78
C THR A 169 16.48 4.05 -32.42
N GLY A 170 17.65 4.70 -32.37
CA GLY A 170 18.43 4.83 -31.13
C GLY A 170 18.96 3.51 -30.56
N CYS A 171 19.23 2.53 -31.42
CA CYS A 171 19.78 1.25 -31.01
C CYS A 171 21.29 1.37 -30.70
N PRO A 172 21.77 0.90 -29.53
CA PRO A 172 23.17 1.00 -29.14
C PRO A 172 24.05 -0.12 -29.74
N GLY A 173 23.43 -1.22 -30.19
CA GLY A 173 24.11 -2.37 -30.76
C GLY A 173 24.04 -2.43 -32.28
N GLY A 174 24.46 -3.57 -32.82
CA GLY A 174 24.47 -3.88 -34.25
C GLY A 174 25.85 -3.74 -34.87
N THR A 175 26.02 -4.35 -36.04
CA THR A 175 27.22 -4.22 -36.86
C THR A 175 26.91 -3.38 -38.09
N LEU A 176 27.82 -2.45 -38.43
CA LEU A 176 27.63 -1.60 -39.60
C LEU A 176 27.92 -2.42 -40.87
N PHE A 177 26.90 -2.59 -41.71
CA PHE A 177 27.04 -3.17 -43.04
C PHE A 177 27.13 -2.06 -44.09
N THR A 178 28.18 -2.07 -44.90
CA THR A 178 28.41 -1.06 -45.94
C THR A 178 27.83 -1.55 -47.27
N VAL A 179 26.89 -0.80 -47.83
CA VAL A 179 26.31 -1.04 -49.15
C VAL A 179 27.09 -0.21 -50.16
N LEU A 180 27.79 -0.87 -51.07
CA LEU A 180 28.60 -0.21 -52.09
C LEU A 180 27.73 0.43 -53.17
N ALA A 181 28.23 1.48 -53.83
CA ALA A 181 27.53 2.10 -54.94
C ALA A 181 27.23 1.09 -56.06
N GLY A 182 26.00 1.11 -56.58
CA GLY A 182 25.53 0.16 -57.60
C GLY A 182 25.13 -1.22 -57.06
N THR A 183 25.06 -1.37 -55.74
CA THR A 183 24.52 -2.57 -55.07
C THR A 183 23.34 -2.19 -54.19
N GLU A 184 22.52 -3.17 -53.84
CA GLU A 184 21.38 -3.00 -52.92
C GLU A 184 21.44 -4.04 -51.80
N ASN A 185 20.88 -3.67 -50.65
CA ASN A 185 20.75 -4.56 -49.51
C ASN A 185 19.31 -4.55 -48.98
N PHE A 186 18.78 -5.74 -48.71
CA PHE A 186 17.54 -5.93 -47.98
C PHE A 186 17.87 -6.48 -46.59
N ASN A 187 17.64 -5.68 -45.57
CA ASN A 187 17.81 -6.08 -44.18
C ASN A 187 16.45 -6.48 -43.59
N ALA A 188 16.28 -7.77 -43.27
CA ALA A 188 15.12 -8.26 -42.55
C ALA A 188 15.35 -8.07 -41.05
N ASN A 189 14.62 -7.13 -40.46
CA ASN A 189 14.67 -6.87 -39.02
C ASN A 189 13.48 -7.52 -38.32
N VAL A 190 13.75 -8.41 -37.36
CA VAL A 190 12.76 -8.90 -36.42
C VAL A 190 12.81 -8.00 -35.18
N HIS A 191 11.74 -7.25 -34.97
CA HIS A 191 11.58 -6.37 -33.82
C HIS A 191 10.76 -7.06 -32.73
N ILE A 192 11.24 -7.03 -31.49
CA ILE A 192 10.56 -7.56 -30.31
C ILE A 192 10.13 -6.38 -29.43
N ALA A 193 8.82 -6.14 -29.35
CA ALA A 193 8.25 -5.19 -28.43
C ALA A 193 7.82 -5.93 -27.15
N ALA A 194 8.51 -5.65 -26.04
CA ALA A 194 8.19 -6.21 -24.73
C ALA A 194 7.40 -5.19 -23.89
N GLU A 195 6.19 -5.55 -23.52
CA GLU A 195 5.38 -4.82 -22.54
C GLU A 195 5.49 -5.53 -21.19
N ILE A 196 6.05 -4.81 -20.20
CA ILE A 196 6.34 -5.31 -18.87
C ILE A 196 5.34 -4.67 -17.90
N PHE A 197 4.41 -5.48 -17.41
CA PHE A 197 3.42 -5.04 -16.44
C PHE A 197 3.98 -5.22 -15.03
N ARG A 198 3.97 -4.14 -14.25
CA ARG A 198 4.41 -4.14 -12.85
C ARG A 198 3.29 -3.68 -11.94
N THR A 199 3.19 -4.31 -10.79
CA THR A 199 2.33 -3.83 -9.70
C THR A 199 3.23 -3.19 -8.65
N VAL A 200 2.96 -1.93 -8.32
CA VAL A 200 3.60 -1.19 -7.24
C VAL A 200 2.68 -1.23 -6.03
N THR A 201 3.04 -2.07 -5.07
CA THR A 201 2.28 -2.23 -3.83
C THR A 201 2.86 -1.32 -2.77
N THR A 202 2.07 -0.32 -2.36
CA THR A 202 2.41 0.60 -1.28
C THR A 202 1.69 0.15 -0.01
N THR A 203 2.46 -0.29 0.99
CA THR A 203 1.95 -0.66 2.31
C THR A 203 2.16 0.49 3.28
N SER A 204 1.07 1.02 3.83
CA SER A 204 1.09 2.03 4.88
C SER A 204 0.74 1.39 6.22
N THR A 205 1.66 1.47 7.17
CA THR A 205 1.49 0.96 8.53
C THR A 205 1.00 2.08 9.43
N PHE A 206 -0.19 1.91 10.03
CA PHE A 206 -0.79 2.83 10.97
C PHE A 206 -0.64 2.29 12.39
N LEU A 207 -0.27 3.15 13.33
CA LEU A 207 -0.25 2.85 14.75
C LEU A 207 -1.44 3.55 15.42
N THR A 208 -2.32 2.75 16.01
CA THR A 208 -3.42 3.23 16.84
C THR A 208 -3.02 3.15 18.30
N THR A 209 -2.78 4.31 18.92
CA THR A 209 -2.51 4.41 20.35
C THR A 209 -3.80 4.71 21.11
N ALA A 210 -4.17 3.90 22.09
CA ALA A 210 -5.36 4.09 22.92
C ALA A 210 -5.00 4.05 24.41
N VAL A 211 -5.54 4.98 25.19
CA VAL A 211 -5.36 5.03 26.65
C VAL A 211 -6.68 4.74 27.34
N TYR A 212 -6.73 3.68 28.13
CA TYR A 212 -7.88 3.31 28.94
C TYR A 212 -7.59 3.57 30.42
N THR A 213 -8.53 4.18 31.12
CA THR A 213 -8.43 4.47 32.55
C THR A 213 -9.51 3.75 33.33
N LEU A 214 -9.11 3.12 34.42
CA LEU A 214 -9.98 2.49 35.42
C LEU A 214 -9.88 3.30 36.72
N PHE A 215 -11.01 3.72 37.26
CA PHE A 215 -11.07 4.46 38.52
C PHE A 215 -11.54 3.55 39.64
N GLY A 216 -10.82 3.56 40.76
CA GLY A 216 -11.25 2.98 42.02
C GLY A 216 -11.57 4.08 43.02
N VAL A 217 -12.65 3.92 43.78
CA VAL A 217 -12.98 4.80 44.91
C VAL A 217 -13.19 3.93 46.15
N ARG A 218 -12.55 4.29 47.27
CA ARG A 218 -12.82 3.62 48.55
C ARG A 218 -14.24 3.94 49.00
N GLN A 219 -15.06 2.93 49.21
CA GLN A 219 -16.31 3.07 49.94
C GLN A 219 -15.93 3.22 51.41
N GLY A 220 -15.93 4.45 51.91
CA GLY A 220 -15.68 4.70 53.32
C GLY A 220 -16.56 3.77 54.14
N GLY A 221 -15.94 2.95 54.98
CA GLY A 221 -16.64 2.02 55.84
C GLY A 221 -17.80 2.75 56.52
N GLY A 222 -19.02 2.39 56.17
CA GLY A 222 -20.17 2.58 57.03
C GLY A 222 -19.91 1.72 58.26
N GLY A 223 -19.07 2.22 59.17
CA GLY A 223 -19.06 1.74 60.54
C GLY A 223 -20.49 1.91 60.99
N THR A 224 -21.21 0.80 61.14
CA THR A 224 -22.41 0.77 61.94
C THR A 224 -21.94 1.16 63.34
N VAL A 225 -21.97 2.45 63.64
CA VAL A 225 -22.08 2.91 65.02
C VAL A 225 -23.30 2.16 65.53
N PRO A 226 -23.18 1.23 66.49
CA PRO A 226 -24.37 0.70 67.11
C PRO A 226 -25.04 1.92 67.73
N GLU A 227 -26.18 2.34 67.18
CA GLU A 227 -27.04 3.29 67.88
C GLU A 227 -27.21 2.73 69.29
N PRO A 228 -26.89 3.48 70.36
CA PRO A 228 -27.31 3.08 71.69
C PRO A 228 -28.83 3.01 71.61
N SER A 229 -29.35 1.78 71.61
CA SER A 229 -30.78 1.50 71.45
C SER A 229 -31.59 2.51 72.25
N ALA A 230 -32.50 3.23 71.58
CA ALA A 230 -33.40 4.20 72.22
C ALA A 230 -34.21 3.59 73.39
N LEU A 231 -34.24 2.25 73.50
CA LEU A 231 -34.78 1.49 74.61
C LEU A 231 -34.00 1.66 75.94
N ALA A 232 -32.70 1.93 75.92
CA ALA A 232 -31.91 2.11 77.14
C ALA A 232 -32.22 3.45 77.85
N LEU A 233 -32.54 4.50 77.10
CA LEU A 233 -32.94 5.80 77.65
C LEU A 233 -34.38 5.81 78.21
N VAL A 234 -35.28 5.01 77.64
CA VAL A 234 -36.67 4.91 78.12
C VAL A 234 -36.77 4.05 79.40
N LEU A 235 -35.99 2.98 79.52
CA LEU A 235 -35.95 2.16 80.74
C LEU A 235 -35.25 2.88 81.91
N GLY A 236 -34.22 3.69 81.64
CA GLY A 236 -33.57 4.53 82.66
C GLY A 236 -34.50 5.62 83.23
N ALA A 237 -35.32 6.23 82.38
CA ALA A 237 -36.26 7.29 82.80
C ALA A 237 -37.44 6.75 83.64
N LEU A 238 -37.91 5.52 83.37
CA LEU A 238 -39.02 4.91 84.12
C LEU A 238 -38.63 4.48 85.55
N LEU A 239 -37.39 4.07 85.78
CA LEU A 239 -36.90 3.70 87.12
C LEU A 239 -36.68 4.90 88.04
N ALA A 240 -36.28 6.06 87.49
CA ALA A 240 -36.10 7.28 88.27
C ALA A 240 -37.44 7.90 88.76
N VAL A 241 -38.51 7.78 87.97
CA VAL A 241 -39.85 8.29 88.35
C VAL A 241 -40.52 7.41 89.41
N ALA A 242 -40.30 6.08 89.39
CA ALA A 242 -40.82 5.17 90.41
C ALA A 242 -40.18 5.38 91.81
N ALA A 243 -38.90 5.78 91.87
CA ALA A 243 -38.21 6.07 93.13
C ALA A 243 -38.63 7.43 93.73
N ALA A 244 -38.89 8.45 92.91
CA ALA A 244 -39.33 9.76 93.37
C ALA A 244 -40.81 9.80 93.86
N GLY A 245 -41.66 8.91 93.35
CA GLY A 245 -43.07 8.81 93.77
C GLY A 245 -43.28 8.17 95.15
N ARG A 246 -42.36 7.33 95.63
CA ARG A 246 -42.50 6.62 96.92
C ARG A 246 -42.02 7.43 98.13
N ALA A 247 -41.20 8.46 97.93
CA ALA A 247 -40.66 9.30 99.01
C ALA A 247 -41.60 10.46 99.45
N ARG A 248 -42.64 10.80 98.68
CA ARG A 248 -43.58 11.89 99.01
C ARG A 248 -44.81 11.47 99.83
N ARG A 249 -45.06 10.17 100.04
CA ARG A 249 -46.27 9.68 100.74
C ARG A 249 -46.12 9.33 102.22
N SER A 250 -44.93 9.43 102.82
CA SER A 250 -44.72 9.12 104.25
C SER A 250 -44.55 10.35 105.17
N ARG A 251 -44.60 11.58 104.65
CA ARG A 251 -44.41 12.81 105.45
C ARG A 251 -45.69 13.41 106.06
N HIS A 252 -46.80 12.69 106.11
CA HIS A 252 -48.09 13.24 106.60
C HIS A 252 -48.69 12.61 107.86
N PHE A 253 -47.98 11.76 108.62
CA PHE A 253 -48.53 11.23 109.87
C PHE A 253 -47.58 11.32 111.06
N ARG A 254 -48.05 12.04 112.09
CA ARG A 254 -47.62 12.12 113.50
C ARG A 254 -46.57 13.17 113.90
N ARG A 255 -47.15 14.33 114.25
CA ARG A 255 -46.80 15.19 115.40
C ARG A 255 -46.76 14.41 116.72
N SER A 256 -46.01 15.00 117.67
CA SER A 256 -46.04 14.86 119.14
C SER A 256 -44.99 13.98 119.81
N ALA A 257 -43.91 14.62 120.29
CA ALA A 257 -43.55 14.63 121.72
C ALA A 257 -42.44 15.68 121.95
N ALA A 258 -42.67 16.61 122.88
CA ALA A 258 -41.69 17.59 123.35
C ALA A 258 -40.93 17.04 124.57
N PRO A 259 -39.70 17.53 124.86
CA PRO A 259 -39.16 17.52 126.21
C PRO A 259 -39.05 18.95 126.78
N LEU A 260 -39.48 19.12 128.04
CA LEU A 260 -39.16 20.28 128.89
C LEU A 260 -37.78 20.07 129.54
N PRO A 261 -37.04 21.16 129.85
CA PRO A 261 -35.69 21.08 130.42
C PRO A 261 -35.65 21.21 131.95
N MET A 262 -34.79 20.38 132.55
CA MET A 262 -33.94 20.51 133.76
C MET A 262 -33.98 19.23 134.61
#